data_AF-A0A427XP21-F1
#
_entry.id   AF-A0A427XP21-F1
#
_cell.length_a   1.000
_cell.length_b   1.000
_cell.length_c   1.000
_cell.angle_alpha   90.00
_cell.angle_beta   90.00
_cell.angle_gamma   90.00
#
_symmetry.space_group_name_H-M   'P 1'
#
loop_
_entity.id
_entity.type
_entity.pdbx_description
1 polymer ?
#
loop_
_entity_poly.entity_id
_entity_poly.type
_entity_poly.pdbx_seq_one_letter_code
_entity_poly.pdbx_strand_id
1 'polypeptide(L)'
;MPPRPAAAADNDDSYGVEDSANNSSADIQWRALTAVVADVSPMLDVHDELGDVAAAEAAVIAKDTERGAIVDRLHDELRVLAAQHHAAADAAQRPKGTPSAAEHEAAVRSLEHQQYSAGKQLNEEQGNVAKREVELGRVKAERDEVRRWDVAAGAGNDGQVIRLQLFAGMGFKLASESPVKFIVRNDAKPDVHTVTPPQTADPAQRVHYANRLWDLAGE
;
A
#
# COMPACT_ATOMS: atom_id res chain seq x y z
N MET A 1 -114.82 21.07 -1.25
CA MET A 1 -116.19 20.51 -1.17
C MET A 1 -116.08 19.05 -0.73
N PRO A 2 -117.07 18.50 -0.01
CA PRO A 2 -117.00 18.12 1.40
C PRO A 2 -117.23 16.58 1.55
N PRO A 3 -117.65 15.97 2.68
CA PRO A 3 -118.84 16.32 3.47
C PRO A 3 -118.64 16.38 4.99
N ARG A 4 -119.47 17.24 5.61
CA ARG A 4 -119.94 17.19 7.00
C ARG A 4 -121.38 16.68 6.94
N PRO A 5 -121.83 15.81 7.86
CA PRO A 5 -123.05 16.10 8.64
C PRO A 5 -122.86 15.73 10.14
N ALA A 6 -123.28 16.54 11.12
CA ALA A 6 -124.64 16.67 11.69
C ALA A 6 -125.08 15.36 12.41
N ALA A 7 -125.64 15.32 13.61
CA ALA A 7 -126.11 16.29 14.58
C ALA A 7 -126.31 15.58 15.95
N ALA A 8 -126.21 16.35 17.03
CA ALA A 8 -127.11 16.35 18.20
C ALA A 8 -127.47 15.04 18.93
N ALA A 9 -127.09 14.99 20.21
CA ALA A 9 -128.00 14.63 21.30
C ALA A 9 -127.43 15.16 22.61
N ASP A 10 -128.14 16.11 23.21
CA ASP A 10 -128.13 16.34 24.65
C ASP A 10 -128.46 15.01 25.35
N ASN A 11 -127.71 14.68 26.40
CA ASN A 11 -128.29 13.93 27.50
C ASN A 11 -127.64 14.35 28.81
N ASP A 12 -128.55 14.75 29.69
CA ASP A 12 -128.41 15.17 31.06
C ASP A 12 -127.81 14.07 31.96
N ASP A 13 -127.27 14.52 33.09
CA ASP A 13 -127.06 13.80 34.34
C ASP A 13 -126.23 12.50 34.35
N SER A 14 -125.06 12.56 35.00
CA SER A 14 -124.80 11.73 36.18
C SER A 14 -123.40 12.00 36.73
N TYR A 15 -123.34 12.37 38.01
CA TYR A 15 -122.15 12.32 38.85
C TYR A 15 -121.47 10.93 38.76
N GLY A 16 -120.15 10.95 38.60
CA GLY A 16 -119.28 9.78 38.66
C GLY A 16 -117.86 10.22 39.03
N VAL A 17 -117.68 10.51 40.32
CA VAL A 17 -116.37 10.74 40.94
C VAL A 17 -115.68 9.40 41.08
N GLU A 18 -114.89 8.97 40.10
CA GLU A 18 -113.95 7.85 40.26
C GLU A 18 -112.75 8.01 39.30
N ASP A 19 -111.75 8.81 39.69
CA ASP A 19 -110.39 8.72 39.12
C ASP A 19 -109.36 9.40 40.05
N SER A 20 -109.31 8.99 41.32
CA SER A 20 -108.37 9.53 42.31
C SER A 20 -107.44 8.49 42.94
N ALA A 21 -107.55 7.21 42.58
CA ALA A 21 -106.70 6.16 43.15
C ALA A 21 -105.42 5.88 42.33
N ASN A 22 -105.42 6.11 41.01
CA ASN A 22 -104.26 5.81 40.17
C ASN A 22 -103.17 6.90 40.22
N ASN A 23 -103.53 8.12 40.65
CA ASN A 23 -102.59 9.23 40.81
C ASN A 23 -101.74 9.09 42.09
N SER A 24 -102.29 8.49 43.15
CA SER A 24 -101.60 8.40 44.45
C SER A 24 -100.38 7.46 44.45
N SER A 25 -100.42 6.32 43.73
CA SER A 25 -99.27 5.42 43.66
C SER A 25 -98.13 6.02 42.84
N ALA A 26 -98.44 6.67 41.72
CA ALA A 26 -97.47 7.40 40.93
C ALA A 26 -96.88 8.57 41.73
N ASP A 27 -97.72 9.32 42.45
CA ASP A 27 -97.27 10.44 43.30
C ASP A 27 -96.37 9.97 44.45
N ILE A 28 -96.66 8.82 45.07
CA ILE A 28 -95.80 8.21 46.10
C ILE A 28 -94.46 7.78 45.49
N GLN A 29 -94.47 7.18 44.29
CA GLN A 29 -93.25 6.79 43.57
C GLN A 29 -92.41 8.00 43.16
N TRP A 30 -93.03 9.07 42.67
CA TRP A 30 -92.34 10.32 42.32
C TRP A 30 -91.76 11.00 43.56
N ARG A 31 -92.48 11.01 44.69
CA ARG A 31 -91.96 11.55 45.95
C ARG A 31 -90.76 10.76 46.46
N ALA A 32 -90.81 9.43 46.40
CA ALA A 32 -89.67 8.59 46.75
C ALA A 32 -88.46 8.85 45.86
N LEU A 33 -88.66 8.99 44.54
CA LEU A 33 -87.60 9.36 43.61
C LEU A 33 -87.01 10.75 43.91
N THR A 34 -87.86 11.75 44.18
CA THR A 34 -87.39 13.10 44.53
C THR A 34 -86.64 13.15 45.86
N ALA A 35 -87.01 12.31 46.82
CA ALA A 35 -86.28 12.20 48.09
C ALA A 35 -84.88 11.63 47.87
N VAL A 36 -84.73 10.61 47.03
CA VAL A 36 -83.42 10.06 46.64
C VAL A 36 -82.60 11.10 45.86
N VAL A 37 -83.20 11.80 44.90
CA VAL A 37 -82.51 12.87 44.16
C VAL A 37 -82.07 14.01 45.08
N ALA A 38 -82.90 14.39 46.06
CA ALA A 38 -82.56 15.41 47.05
C ALA A 38 -81.47 14.97 48.02
N ASP A 39 -81.39 13.68 48.37
CA ASP A 39 -80.35 13.09 49.22
C ASP A 39 -79.00 12.99 48.48
N VAL A 40 -79.02 12.69 47.18
CA VAL A 40 -77.82 12.56 46.34
C VAL A 40 -77.34 13.92 45.80
N SER A 41 -78.21 14.92 45.65
CA SER A 41 -77.84 16.23 45.09
C SER A 41 -76.70 16.96 45.81
N PRO A 42 -76.58 16.94 47.15
CA PRO A 42 -75.47 17.57 47.87
C PRO A 42 -74.16 16.78 47.77
N MET A 43 -74.22 15.50 47.39
CA MET A 43 -73.03 14.67 47.13
C MET A 43 -72.43 14.93 45.75
N LEU A 44 -73.19 15.55 44.85
CA LEU A 44 -72.77 15.88 43.48
C LEU A 44 -72.48 17.38 43.39
N ASP A 45 -71.35 17.81 43.93
CA ASP A 45 -70.86 19.18 43.70
C ASP A 45 -70.18 19.25 42.32
N VAL A 46 -70.95 19.73 41.35
CA VAL A 46 -70.49 19.93 39.96
C VAL A 46 -69.25 20.84 39.90
N HIS A 47 -69.07 21.76 40.85
CA HIS A 47 -67.93 22.66 40.83
C HIS A 47 -66.63 21.96 41.25
N ASP A 48 -66.69 21.11 42.27
CA ASP A 48 -65.56 20.33 42.77
C ASP A 48 -65.13 19.27 41.73
N GLU A 49 -66.10 18.52 41.19
CA GLU A 49 -65.87 17.54 40.13
C GLU A 49 -65.28 18.15 38.86
N LEU A 50 -65.73 19.36 38.47
CA LEU A 50 -65.15 20.09 37.34
C LEU A 50 -63.70 20.55 37.64
N GLY A 51 -63.43 20.91 38.90
CA GLY A 51 -62.08 21.25 39.37
C GLY A 51 -61.13 20.06 39.30
N ASP A 52 -61.59 18.89 39.73
CA ASP A 52 -60.84 17.63 39.65
C ASP A 52 -60.58 17.20 38.21
N VAL A 53 -61.57 17.33 37.32
CA VAL A 53 -61.39 17.06 35.89
C VAL A 53 -60.38 18.04 35.27
N ALA A 54 -60.44 19.33 35.61
CA ALA A 54 -59.48 20.32 35.12
C ALA A 54 -58.06 20.04 35.65
N ALA A 55 -57.93 19.62 36.91
CA ALA A 55 -56.65 19.21 37.49
C ALA A 55 -56.09 17.95 36.82
N ALA A 56 -56.95 16.97 36.52
CA ALA A 56 -56.58 15.77 35.79
C ALA A 56 -56.14 16.10 34.35
N GLU A 57 -56.86 16.97 33.65
CA GLU A 57 -56.47 17.43 32.31
C GLU A 57 -55.11 18.14 32.33
N ALA A 58 -54.90 19.05 33.29
CA ALA A 58 -53.62 19.73 33.46
C ALA A 58 -52.47 18.73 33.75
N ALA A 59 -52.72 17.71 34.57
CA ALA A 59 -51.74 16.66 34.87
C ALA A 59 -51.42 15.80 33.63
N VAL A 60 -52.42 15.50 32.79
CA VAL A 60 -52.24 14.78 31.52
C VAL A 60 -51.41 15.62 30.54
N ILE A 61 -51.74 16.90 30.37
CA ILE A 61 -50.99 17.82 29.51
C ILE A 61 -49.53 17.92 29.98
N ALA A 62 -49.31 18.05 31.30
CA ALA A 62 -47.96 18.08 31.87
C ALA A 62 -47.20 16.78 31.59
N LYS A 63 -47.86 15.61 31.65
CA LYS A 63 -47.23 14.33 31.34
C LYS A 63 -46.96 14.13 29.87
N ASP A 64 -47.84 14.59 28.99
CA ASP A 64 -47.64 14.48 27.54
C ASP A 64 -46.54 15.40 27.04
N THR A 65 -46.39 16.60 27.61
CA THR A 65 -45.24 17.47 27.33
C THR A 65 -43.92 16.85 27.80
N GLU A 66 -43.89 16.24 28.99
CA GLU A 66 -42.71 15.51 29.49
C GLU A 66 -42.35 14.32 28.58
N ARG A 67 -43.36 13.52 28.17
CA ARG A 67 -43.18 12.41 27.23
C ARG A 67 -42.66 12.89 25.88
N GLY A 68 -43.21 13.99 25.35
CA GLY A 68 -42.73 14.60 24.11
C GLY A 68 -41.26 14.98 24.20
N ALA A 69 -40.85 15.68 25.26
CA ALA A 69 -39.46 16.06 25.48
C ALA A 69 -38.52 14.85 25.60
N ILE A 70 -38.96 13.76 26.25
CA ILE A 70 -38.17 12.52 26.33
C ILE A 70 -38.03 11.87 24.96
N VAL A 71 -39.12 11.80 24.18
CA VAL A 71 -39.11 11.21 22.83
C VAL A 71 -38.20 12.02 21.90
N ASP A 72 -38.26 13.34 21.95
CA ASP A 72 -37.39 14.22 21.14
C ASP A 72 -35.92 14.02 21.52
N ARG A 73 -35.62 13.99 22.82
CA ARG A 73 -34.27 13.69 23.31
C ARG A 73 -33.76 12.33 22.83
N LEU A 74 -34.59 11.28 22.90
CA LEU A 74 -34.22 9.95 22.45
C LEU A 74 -33.98 9.90 20.93
N HIS A 75 -34.77 10.64 20.14
CA HIS A 75 -34.53 10.78 18.71
C HIS A 75 -33.20 11.47 18.40
N ASP A 76 -32.88 12.54 19.13
CA ASP A 76 -31.60 13.24 19.00
C ASP A 76 -30.42 12.34 19.39
N GLU A 77 -30.53 11.63 20.51
CA GLU A 77 -29.53 10.64 20.94
C GLU A 77 -29.35 9.54 19.89
N LEU A 78 -30.44 8.99 19.36
CA LEU A 78 -30.39 7.97 18.30
C LEU A 78 -29.71 8.51 17.04
N ARG A 79 -30.02 9.75 16.63
CA ARG A 79 -29.39 10.40 15.48
C ARG A 79 -27.89 10.56 15.67
N VAL A 80 -27.45 10.97 16.86
CA VAL A 80 -26.03 11.10 17.20
C VAL A 80 -25.34 9.73 17.19
N LEU A 81 -25.93 8.72 17.82
CA LEU A 81 -25.38 7.36 17.81
C LEU A 81 -25.30 6.78 16.39
N ALA A 82 -26.32 7.00 15.57
CA ALA A 82 -26.32 6.55 14.18
C ALA A 82 -25.19 7.20 13.37
N ALA A 83 -24.97 8.51 13.55
CA ALA A 83 -23.86 9.22 12.93
C ALA A 83 -22.49 8.69 13.40
N GLN A 84 -22.33 8.44 14.70
CA GLN A 84 -21.11 7.84 15.25
C GLN A 84 -20.87 6.43 14.73
N HIS A 85 -21.92 5.61 14.63
CA HIS A 85 -21.84 4.26 14.07
C HIS A 85 -21.42 4.29 12.60
N HIS A 86 -21.99 5.18 11.80
CA HIS A 86 -21.56 5.35 10.40
C HIS A 86 -20.10 5.78 10.29
N ALA A 87 -19.66 6.76 11.09
CA ALA A 87 -18.26 7.18 11.11
C ALA A 87 -17.32 6.04 11.54
N ALA A 88 -17.71 5.25 12.55
CA ALA A 88 -16.95 4.10 13.00
C ALA A 88 -16.92 2.98 11.95
N ALA A 89 -18.03 2.73 11.26
CA ALA A 89 -18.11 1.75 10.17
C ALA A 89 -17.21 2.15 8.99
N ASP A 90 -17.19 3.44 8.62
CA ASP A 90 -16.31 3.97 7.59
C ASP A 90 -14.83 3.91 8.02
N ALA A 91 -14.54 4.19 9.30
CA ALA A 91 -13.19 4.08 9.85
C ALA A 91 -12.70 2.63 10.01
N ALA A 92 -13.62 1.68 10.24
CA ALA A 92 -13.33 0.26 10.34
C ALA A 92 -13.07 -0.39 8.96
N GLN A 93 -13.48 0.26 7.87
CA GLN A 93 -13.07 -0.16 6.54
C GLN A 93 -11.58 0.10 6.34
N ARG A 94 -10.90 -0.88 5.75
CA ARG A 94 -9.49 -0.71 5.35
C ARG A 94 -9.36 0.52 4.44
N PRO A 95 -8.42 1.44 4.71
CA PRO A 95 -8.18 2.60 3.85
C PRO A 95 -7.94 2.17 2.40
N LYS A 96 -8.56 2.89 1.45
CA LYS A 96 -8.32 2.66 0.02
C LYS A 96 -6.84 2.89 -0.27
N GLY A 97 -6.12 1.82 -0.62
CA GLY A 97 -4.68 1.84 -0.86
C GLY A 97 -3.86 0.98 0.10
N THR A 98 -4.45 0.42 1.16
CA THR A 98 -3.79 -0.66 1.90
C THR A 98 -3.89 -1.96 1.11
N PRO A 99 -2.79 -2.70 0.90
CA PRO A 99 -2.83 -3.98 0.21
C PRO A 99 -3.78 -4.94 0.92
N SER A 100 -4.49 -5.73 0.14
CA SER A 100 -5.28 -6.85 0.66
C SER A 100 -4.36 -7.80 1.43
N ALA A 101 -4.94 -8.63 2.30
CA ALA A 101 -4.17 -9.61 3.07
C ALA A 101 -3.33 -10.52 2.15
N ALA A 102 -3.91 -10.93 1.02
CA ALA A 102 -3.22 -11.74 0.01
C ALA A 102 -2.08 -10.98 -0.68
N GLU A 103 -2.27 -9.70 -1.04
CA GLU A 103 -1.21 -8.87 -1.63
C GLU A 103 -0.08 -8.61 -0.63
N HIS A 104 -0.41 -8.36 0.64
CA HIS A 104 0.58 -8.21 1.69
C HIS A 104 1.40 -9.48 1.88
N GLU A 105 0.77 -10.65 1.97
CA GLU A 105 1.49 -11.92 2.05
C GLU A 105 2.36 -12.19 0.82
N ALA A 106 1.88 -11.87 -0.37
CA ALA A 106 2.67 -12.00 -1.59
C ALA A 106 3.90 -11.08 -1.56
N ALA A 107 3.75 -9.84 -1.07
CA ALA A 107 4.85 -8.91 -0.89
C ALA A 107 5.86 -9.41 0.16
N VAL A 108 5.40 -9.94 1.29
CA VAL A 108 6.27 -10.53 2.32
C VAL A 108 7.07 -11.70 1.75
N ARG A 109 6.42 -12.65 1.06
CA ARG A 109 7.11 -13.79 0.43
C ARG A 109 8.13 -13.34 -0.63
N SER A 110 7.82 -12.29 -1.40
CA SER A 110 8.74 -11.70 -2.37
C SER A 110 9.98 -11.09 -1.67
N LEU A 111 9.77 -10.36 -0.58
CA LEU A 111 10.85 -9.78 0.24
C LEU A 111 11.74 -10.86 0.86
N GLU A 112 11.15 -11.93 1.40
CA GLU A 112 11.90 -13.08 1.95
C GLU A 112 12.78 -13.73 0.87
N HIS A 113 12.23 -13.91 -0.34
CA HIS A 113 13.00 -14.45 -1.46
C HIS A 113 14.16 -13.54 -1.87
N GLN A 114 13.91 -12.22 -1.94
CA GLN A 114 14.96 -11.24 -2.24
C GLN A 114 16.05 -11.22 -1.17
N GLN A 115 15.68 -11.30 0.11
CA GLN A 115 16.64 -11.34 1.21
C GLN A 115 17.52 -12.59 1.11
N TYR A 116 16.93 -13.76 0.87
CA TYR A 116 17.68 -15.00 0.68
C TYR A 116 18.62 -14.91 -0.53
N SER A 117 18.12 -14.42 -1.66
CA SER A 117 18.92 -14.26 -2.89
C SER A 117 20.09 -13.30 -2.68
N ALA A 118 19.87 -12.16 -2.03
CA ALA A 118 20.91 -11.18 -1.72
C ALA A 118 21.97 -11.76 -0.79
N GLY A 119 21.56 -12.50 0.25
CA GLY A 119 22.48 -13.17 1.16
C GLY A 119 23.35 -14.22 0.44
N LYS A 120 22.75 -15.01 -0.45
CA LYS A 120 23.49 -15.98 -1.28
C LYS A 120 24.50 -15.29 -2.19
N GLN A 121 24.07 -14.26 -2.92
CA GLN A 121 24.93 -13.51 -3.82
C GLN A 121 26.10 -12.87 -3.06
N LEU A 122 25.84 -12.30 -1.88
CA LEU A 122 26.88 -11.72 -1.04
C LEU A 122 27.93 -12.75 -0.61
N ASN A 123 27.49 -13.97 -0.24
CA ASN A 123 28.40 -15.05 0.13
C ASN A 123 29.24 -15.53 -1.07
N GLU A 124 28.64 -15.61 -2.27
CA GLU A 124 29.36 -15.95 -3.51
C GLU A 124 30.42 -14.89 -3.85
N GLU A 125 30.06 -13.60 -3.76
CA GLU A 125 31.00 -12.50 -3.99
C GLU A 125 32.12 -12.45 -2.96
N GLN A 126 31.83 -12.70 -1.68
CA GLN A 126 32.86 -12.83 -0.65
C GLN A 126 33.84 -13.98 -0.97
N GLY A 127 33.33 -15.13 -1.42
CA GLY A 127 34.17 -16.23 -1.89
C GLY A 127 35.03 -15.85 -3.11
N ASN A 128 34.49 -15.07 -4.04
CA ASN A 128 35.23 -14.57 -5.20
C ASN A 128 36.33 -13.58 -4.80
N VAL A 129 36.06 -12.68 -3.86
CA VAL A 129 37.05 -11.75 -3.31
C VAL A 129 38.19 -12.52 -2.65
N ALA A 130 37.87 -13.50 -1.78
CA ALA A 130 38.88 -14.31 -1.12
C ALA A 130 39.80 -15.04 -2.12
N LYS A 131 39.24 -15.61 -3.20
CA LYS A 131 40.04 -16.23 -4.28
C LYS A 131 40.97 -15.23 -4.95
N ARG A 132 40.46 -14.04 -5.29
CA ARG A 132 41.25 -12.97 -5.92
C ARG A 132 42.35 -12.44 -5.00
N GLU A 133 42.09 -12.34 -3.70
CA GLU A 133 43.10 -11.94 -2.71
C GLU A 133 44.25 -12.94 -2.64
N VAL A 134 43.95 -14.24 -2.69
CA VAL A 134 44.96 -15.31 -2.75
C VAL A 134 45.77 -15.23 -4.04
N GLU A 135 45.10 -15.08 -5.20
CA GLU A 135 45.78 -14.93 -6.49
C GLU A 135 46.68 -13.69 -6.54
N LEU A 136 46.20 -12.56 -6.01
CA LEU A 136 46.95 -11.33 -5.91
C LEU A 136 48.16 -11.48 -4.99
N GLY A 137 48.02 -12.23 -3.89
CA GLY A 137 49.14 -12.62 -3.03
C GLY A 137 50.19 -13.43 -3.79
N ARG A 138 49.78 -14.44 -4.56
CA ARG A 138 50.66 -15.27 -5.40
C ARG A 138 51.42 -14.42 -6.42
N VAL A 139 50.72 -13.59 -7.18
CA VAL A 139 51.33 -12.73 -8.22
C VAL A 139 52.30 -11.72 -7.61
N LYS A 140 51.99 -11.16 -6.43
CA LYS A 140 52.93 -10.30 -5.71
C LYS A 140 54.21 -11.04 -5.31
N ALA A 141 54.08 -12.27 -4.81
CA ALA A 141 55.23 -13.09 -4.45
C ALA A 141 56.11 -13.42 -5.66
N GLU A 142 55.51 -13.81 -6.79
CA GLU A 142 56.21 -14.08 -8.05
C GLU A 142 56.92 -12.82 -8.59
N ARG A 143 56.25 -11.67 -8.56
CA ARG A 143 56.86 -10.38 -8.92
C ARG A 143 58.09 -10.10 -8.05
N ASP A 144 57.99 -10.32 -6.74
CA ASP A 144 59.09 -10.05 -5.81
C ASP A 144 60.23 -11.07 -5.95
N GLU A 145 59.94 -12.31 -6.38
CA GLU A 145 60.94 -13.27 -6.81
C GLU A 145 61.69 -12.82 -8.06
N VAL A 146 60.97 -12.42 -9.12
CA VAL A 146 61.57 -11.92 -10.36
C VAL A 146 62.39 -10.65 -10.10
N ARG A 147 61.93 -9.74 -9.24
CA ARG A 147 62.69 -8.54 -8.86
C ARG A 147 63.99 -8.84 -8.13
N ARG A 148 64.07 -9.97 -7.42
CA ARG A 148 65.30 -10.40 -6.73
C ARG A 148 66.30 -11.03 -7.69
N TRP A 149 65.91 -11.42 -8.90
CA TRP A 149 66.84 -11.87 -9.92
C TRP A 149 67.59 -10.68 -10.52
N ASP A 150 68.82 -10.48 -10.06
CA ASP A 150 69.76 -9.54 -10.66
C ASP A 150 70.42 -10.19 -11.89
N VAL A 151 69.88 -9.88 -13.07
CA VAL A 151 70.40 -10.37 -14.37
C VAL A 151 71.79 -9.79 -14.67
N ALA A 152 72.20 -8.69 -14.03
CA ALA A 152 73.49 -8.06 -14.29
C ALA A 152 74.65 -8.68 -13.49
N ALA A 153 74.38 -9.31 -12.34
CA ALA A 153 75.41 -9.85 -11.47
C ALA A 153 76.12 -11.11 -12.01
N GLY A 154 75.56 -11.79 -13.01
CA GLY A 154 76.13 -13.02 -13.61
C GLY A 154 76.45 -12.96 -15.11
N ALA A 155 76.01 -11.92 -15.83
CA ALA A 155 75.93 -11.92 -17.29
C ALA A 155 77.14 -11.26 -18.00
N GLY A 156 78.37 -11.53 -17.55
CA GLY A 156 79.58 -11.01 -18.21
C GLY A 156 79.68 -11.42 -19.68
N ASN A 157 79.20 -12.62 -20.03
CA ASN A 157 79.15 -13.14 -21.41
C ASN A 157 77.72 -13.38 -21.92
N ASP A 158 76.73 -13.55 -21.04
CA ASP A 158 75.35 -13.85 -21.44
C ASP A 158 74.68 -12.66 -22.13
N GLY A 159 75.03 -11.42 -21.79
CA GLY A 159 74.49 -10.25 -22.48
C GLY A 159 74.83 -10.22 -23.98
N GLN A 160 76.02 -10.71 -24.36
CA GLN A 160 76.40 -10.84 -25.77
C GLN A 160 75.67 -12.01 -26.43
N VAL A 161 75.54 -13.14 -25.74
CA VAL A 161 74.79 -14.31 -26.24
C VAL A 161 73.31 -13.97 -26.45
N ILE A 162 72.68 -13.29 -25.50
CA ILE A 162 71.28 -12.84 -25.58
C ILE A 162 71.10 -11.86 -26.74
N ARG A 163 71.99 -10.87 -26.89
CA ARG A 163 71.93 -9.94 -28.03
C ARG A 163 72.12 -10.66 -29.36
N LEU A 164 73.05 -11.62 -29.42
CA LEU A 164 73.30 -12.40 -30.63
C LEU A 164 72.11 -13.31 -30.97
N GLN A 165 71.49 -13.93 -29.97
CA GLN A 165 70.29 -14.74 -30.11
C GLN A 165 69.07 -13.90 -30.51
N LEU A 166 68.95 -12.68 -29.99
CA LEU A 166 67.92 -11.72 -30.40
C LEU A 166 68.10 -11.34 -31.86
N PHE A 167 69.30 -10.97 -32.29
CA PHE A 167 69.58 -10.66 -33.70
C PHE A 167 69.35 -11.86 -34.62
N ALA A 168 69.73 -13.07 -34.19
CA ALA A 168 69.45 -14.30 -34.93
C ALA A 168 67.95 -14.59 -35.04
N GLY A 169 67.18 -14.32 -33.98
CA GLY A 169 65.71 -14.44 -33.96
C GLY A 169 65.01 -13.39 -34.82
N MET A 170 65.62 -12.22 -35.01
CA MET A 170 65.17 -11.19 -35.96
C MET A 170 65.62 -11.46 -37.40
N GLY A 171 66.23 -12.62 -37.68
CA GLY A 171 66.60 -13.04 -39.03
C GLY A 171 68.00 -12.59 -39.50
N PHE A 172 68.80 -11.94 -38.65
CA PHE A 172 70.19 -11.59 -38.97
C PHE A 172 71.13 -12.76 -38.70
N LYS A 173 71.83 -13.24 -39.73
CA LYS A 173 72.81 -14.32 -39.63
C LYS A 173 74.13 -13.95 -40.29
N LEU A 174 75.24 -14.38 -39.70
CA LEU A 174 76.54 -14.24 -40.34
C LEU A 174 76.71 -15.36 -41.38
N ALA A 175 76.97 -14.99 -42.63
CA ALA A 175 77.09 -15.90 -43.77
C ALA A 175 78.53 -16.36 -44.01
N SER A 176 79.47 -15.43 -43.85
CA SER A 176 80.90 -15.65 -44.04
C SER A 176 81.67 -14.64 -43.20
N GLU A 177 82.81 -15.06 -42.65
CA GLU A 177 83.71 -14.21 -41.87
C GLU A 177 84.73 -13.46 -42.74
N SER A 178 85.03 -13.96 -43.95
CA SER A 178 85.98 -13.30 -44.86
C SER A 178 85.62 -13.53 -46.35
N PRO A 179 85.21 -12.47 -47.09
CA PRO A 179 84.79 -11.17 -46.56
C PRO A 179 83.53 -11.31 -45.70
N VAL A 180 83.42 -10.49 -44.65
CA VAL A 180 82.26 -10.47 -43.74
C VAL A 180 80.98 -10.26 -44.56
N LYS A 181 80.04 -11.20 -44.48
CA LYS A 181 78.74 -11.11 -45.16
C LYS A 181 77.63 -11.44 -44.17
N PHE A 182 76.58 -10.63 -44.16
CA PHE A 182 75.38 -10.89 -43.36
C PHE A 182 74.25 -11.35 -44.27
N ILE A 183 73.45 -12.28 -43.78
CA ILE A 183 72.17 -12.66 -44.35
C ILE A 183 71.10 -12.00 -43.48
N VAL A 184 70.19 -11.29 -44.13
CA VAL A 184 68.96 -10.77 -43.52
C VAL A 184 67.80 -11.58 -44.09
N ARG A 185 67.04 -12.22 -43.20
CA ARG A 185 65.80 -12.92 -43.54
C ARG A 185 64.65 -12.16 -42.90
N ASN A 186 63.59 -11.94 -43.67
CA ASN A 186 62.33 -11.52 -43.10
C ASN A 186 61.42 -12.75 -42.99
N ASP A 187 60.79 -12.98 -41.85
CA ASP A 187 59.85 -14.10 -41.70
C ASP A 187 58.51 -13.83 -42.42
N ALA A 188 58.21 -12.57 -42.74
CA ALA A 188 57.00 -12.16 -43.47
C ALA A 188 57.09 -12.37 -45.00
N LYS A 189 58.30 -12.44 -45.57
CA LYS A 189 58.54 -12.64 -47.01
C LYS A 189 59.60 -13.72 -47.23
N PRO A 190 59.47 -14.61 -48.23
CA PRO A 190 60.44 -15.67 -48.47
C PRO A 190 61.80 -15.20 -49.03
N ASP A 191 62.10 -13.89 -48.96
CA ASP A 191 63.29 -13.28 -49.55
C ASP A 191 64.49 -13.31 -48.60
N VAL A 192 65.65 -13.63 -49.15
CA VAL A 192 66.91 -13.75 -48.41
C VAL A 192 67.92 -12.78 -49.01
N HIS A 193 68.25 -11.72 -48.27
CA HIS A 193 69.18 -10.70 -48.73
C HIS A 193 70.57 -10.91 -48.12
N THR A 194 71.61 -10.89 -48.97
CA THR A 194 73.00 -10.90 -48.51
C THR A 194 73.56 -9.49 -48.60
N VAL A 195 74.04 -8.97 -47.47
CA VAL A 195 74.58 -7.60 -47.37
C VAL A 195 76.01 -7.63 -46.85
N THR A 196 76.90 -6.93 -47.53
CA THR A 196 78.31 -6.76 -47.13
C THR A 196 78.45 -5.44 -46.37
N PRO A 197 79.10 -5.40 -45.20
CA PRO A 197 79.34 -4.16 -44.48
C PRO A 197 80.27 -3.24 -45.30
N PRO A 198 80.11 -1.90 -45.18
CA PRO A 198 81.00 -0.97 -45.83
C PRO A 198 82.42 -1.14 -45.29
N GLN A 199 83.41 -1.18 -46.19
CA GLN A 199 84.84 -1.32 -45.84
C GLN A 199 85.47 0.02 -45.39
N THR A 200 84.72 1.11 -45.51
CA THR A 200 85.11 2.49 -45.21
C THR A 200 84.71 2.85 -43.78
N ALA A 201 85.53 3.68 -43.12
CA ALA A 201 85.25 4.16 -41.77
C ALA A 201 84.31 5.39 -41.72
N ASP A 202 83.71 5.77 -42.84
CA ASP A 202 82.85 6.96 -42.94
C ASP A 202 81.54 6.77 -42.15
N PRO A 203 81.25 7.62 -41.14
CA PRO A 203 80.02 7.52 -40.34
C PRO A 203 78.75 7.64 -41.19
N ALA A 204 78.73 8.44 -42.25
CA ALA A 204 77.54 8.61 -43.10
C ALA A 204 77.16 7.29 -43.80
N GLN A 205 78.16 6.55 -44.27
CA GLN A 205 77.96 5.25 -44.93
C GLN A 205 77.51 4.17 -43.94
N ARG A 206 77.95 4.24 -42.67
CA ARG A 206 77.49 3.32 -41.61
C ARG A 206 76.02 3.55 -41.25
N VAL A 207 75.57 4.80 -41.18
CA VAL A 207 74.16 5.12 -40.91
C VAL A 207 73.29 4.65 -42.08
N HIS A 208 73.70 4.95 -43.31
CA HIS A 208 73.00 4.48 -44.51
C HIS A 208 72.92 2.94 -44.55
N TYR A 209 74.00 2.26 -44.19
CA TYR A 209 74.03 0.80 -44.09
C TYR A 209 73.08 0.26 -43.02
N ALA A 210 73.05 0.88 -41.83
CA ALA A 210 72.15 0.47 -40.76
C ALA A 210 70.68 0.66 -41.14
N ASN A 211 70.33 1.80 -41.75
CA ASN A 211 68.96 2.05 -42.24
C ASN A 211 68.56 0.99 -43.27
N ARG A 212 69.43 0.69 -44.24
CA ARG A 212 69.19 -0.36 -45.23
C ARG A 212 69.00 -1.74 -44.59
N LEU A 213 69.74 -2.08 -43.53
CA LEU A 213 69.55 -3.34 -42.81
C LEU A 213 68.17 -3.40 -42.12
N TRP A 214 67.73 -2.29 -41.55
CA TRP A 214 66.42 -2.19 -40.91
C TRP A 214 65.28 -2.24 -41.91
N ASP A 215 65.42 -1.58 -43.06
CA ASP A 215 64.44 -1.65 -44.15
C ASP A 215 64.25 -3.10 -44.62
N LEU A 216 65.35 -3.83 -44.84
CA LEU A 216 65.33 -5.23 -45.27
C LEU A 216 64.77 -6.20 -44.21
N ALA A 217 64.80 -5.83 -42.93
CA ALA A 217 64.30 -6.67 -41.83
C ALA A 217 62.86 -6.33 -41.43
N GLY A 218 62.39 -5.09 -41.69
CA GLY A 218 61.07 -4.59 -41.29
C GLY A 218 60.00 -4.65 -42.36
N GLU A 219 60.35 -4.76 -43.65
CA GLU A 219 59.42 -4.75 -44.79
C GLU A 219 58.78 -6.08 -45.15
#